data_AF-A0A940JE02-F1
#
_entry.id   AF-A0A940JE02-F1
#
_cell.length_a   1.000
_cell.length_b   1.000
_cell.length_c   1.000
_cell.angle_alpha   90.00
_cell.angle_beta   90.00
_cell.angle_gamma   90.00
#
_symmetry.space_group_name_H-M   'P 1'
#
loop_
_entity.id
_entity.type
_entity.pdbx_description
1 polymer ?
#
loop_
_entity_poly.entity_id
_entity_poly.type
_entity_poly.pdbx_seq_one_letter_code
_entity_poly.pdbx_strand_id
1 'polypeptide(L)'
;MPSPLTIEVEVRDYSSQQLLKTQSDPLDISLINSLRDTLDKHLGGMLCMSHFQLPSCATQYSRGRWVVTVTTCCRHHMTSVEKRLHEMYEQD
;
A
#
# COMPACT_ATOMS: atom_id res chain seq x y z
N MET A 1 0.75 3.63 24.60
CA MET A 1 0.88 2.91 23.32
C MET A 1 1.24 3.91 22.25
N PRO A 2 2.25 3.65 21.39
CA PRO A 2 2.55 4.55 20.28
C PRO A 2 1.34 4.60 19.33
N SER A 3 1.02 5.78 18.82
CA SER A 3 -0.02 5.95 17.82
C SER A 3 0.39 5.22 16.53
N PRO A 4 -0.54 4.48 15.89
CA PRO A 4 -0.24 3.83 14.62
C PRO A 4 0.13 4.87 13.56
N LEU A 5 1.11 4.55 12.72
CA LEU A 5 1.53 5.39 11.61
C LEU A 5 0.88 4.88 10.33
N THR A 6 0.38 5.79 9.50
CA THR A 6 -0.32 5.44 8.25
C THR A 6 0.25 6.24 7.08
N ILE A 7 0.47 5.57 5.96
CA ILE A 7 0.78 6.19 4.66
C ILE A 7 -0.34 5.88 3.65
N GLU A 8 -0.60 6.81 2.74
CA GLU A 8 -1.53 6.63 1.62
C GLU A 8 -0.74 6.26 0.36
N VAL A 9 -1.14 5.20 -0.33
CA VAL A 9 -0.58 4.76 -1.62
C VAL A 9 -1.66 4.87 -2.68
N GLU A 10 -1.42 5.63 -3.76
CA GLU A 10 -2.40 5.82 -4.83
C GLU A 10 -2.15 4.86 -6.01
N VAL A 11 -3.22 4.50 -6.73
CA VAL A 11 -3.11 3.75 -8.00
C VAL A 11 -2.21 4.47 -9.00
N ARG A 12 -2.19 5.81 -9.01
CA ARG A 12 -1.35 6.63 -9.90
C ARG A 12 0.14 6.44 -9.67
N ASP A 13 0.54 6.23 -8.42
CA ASP A 13 1.93 5.93 -8.06
C ASP A 13 2.35 4.55 -8.60
N TYR A 14 1.40 3.61 -8.71
CA TYR A 14 1.60 2.29 -9.30
C TYR A 14 1.43 2.25 -10.83
N SER A 15 0.63 3.15 -11.40
CA SER A 15 0.24 3.14 -12.82
C SER A 15 1.13 4.00 -13.73
N SER A 16 2.27 4.48 -13.24
CA SER A 16 3.25 5.14 -14.11
C SER A 16 3.80 4.20 -15.21
N GLN A 17 3.68 2.87 -15.13
CA GLN A 17 4.24 2.00 -16.17
C GLN A 17 3.44 0.79 -16.69
N GLN A 18 2.34 0.28 -16.10
CA GLN A 18 1.74 -0.98 -16.65
C GLN A 18 0.22 -1.13 -16.84
N LEU A 19 -0.69 -0.23 -16.42
CA LEU A 19 -2.14 -0.54 -16.50
C LEU A 19 -3.07 0.60 -16.95
N LEU A 20 -2.74 1.29 -18.04
CA LEU A 20 -3.71 2.13 -18.78
C LEU A 20 -4.21 1.48 -20.08
N LYS A 21 -4.19 0.15 -20.16
CA LYS A 21 -4.68 -0.61 -21.32
C LYS A 21 -5.54 -1.81 -20.92
N THR A 22 -6.55 -1.64 -20.08
CA THR A 22 -7.75 -2.48 -20.20
C THR A 22 -8.89 -1.90 -19.37
N GLN A 23 -9.88 -1.40 -20.10
CA GLN A 23 -11.28 -1.24 -19.69
C GLN A 23 -11.57 -0.21 -18.59
N SER A 24 -12.37 0.77 -19.00
CA SER A 24 -13.25 1.58 -18.18
C SER A 24 -14.08 0.70 -17.22
N ASP A 25 -13.51 0.40 -16.07
CA ASP A 25 -14.19 -0.20 -14.93
C ASP A 25 -14.92 0.92 -14.19
N PRO A 26 -16.26 0.87 -14.01
CA PRO A 26 -17.07 2.03 -13.63
C PRO A 26 -16.73 2.72 -12.30
N LEU A 27 -15.77 2.24 -11.48
CA LEU A 27 -15.46 2.86 -10.18
C LEU A 27 -13.99 2.77 -9.71
N ASP A 28 -13.01 2.37 -10.53
CA ASP A 28 -11.60 2.14 -10.12
C ASP A 28 -11.42 1.13 -8.94
N ILE A 29 -12.49 0.49 -8.48
CA ILE A 29 -12.52 -0.40 -7.30
C ILE A 29 -11.72 -1.68 -7.54
N SER A 30 -11.82 -2.26 -8.74
CA SER A 30 -11.07 -3.48 -9.08
C SER A 30 -9.55 -3.23 -9.06
N LEU A 31 -9.13 -2.09 -9.61
CA LEU A 31 -7.72 -1.68 -9.66
C LEU A 31 -7.16 -1.41 -8.27
N ILE A 32 -7.88 -0.66 -7.42
CA ILE A 32 -7.40 -0.37 -6.06
C ILE A 32 -7.37 -1.64 -5.18
N ASN A 33 -8.33 -2.55 -5.33
CA ASN A 33 -8.31 -3.82 -4.61
C ASN A 33 -7.14 -4.71 -5.08
N SER A 34 -6.86 -4.75 -6.38
CA SER A 34 -5.70 -5.45 -6.92
C SER A 34 -4.39 -4.88 -6.37
N LEU A 35 -4.27 -3.55 -6.32
CA LEU A 35 -3.12 -2.89 -5.70
C LEU A 35 -2.99 -3.28 -4.22
N ARG A 36 -4.07 -3.23 -3.46
CA ARG A 36 -4.09 -3.62 -2.04
C ARG A 36 -3.62 -5.07 -1.85
N ASP A 37 -4.10 -6.00 -2.65
CA ASP A 37 -3.69 -7.41 -2.55
C ASP A 37 -2.21 -7.60 -2.91
N THR A 38 -1.68 -6.86 -3.88
CA THR A 38 -0.24 -6.85 -4.19
C THR A 38 0.57 -6.31 -3.01
N LEU A 39 0.16 -5.16 -2.46
CA LEU A 39 0.82 -4.57 -1.29
C LEU A 39 0.79 -5.53 -0.09
N ASP A 40 -0.35 -6.17 0.17
CA ASP A 40 -0.50 -7.13 1.26
C ASP A 40 0.42 -8.36 1.08
N LYS A 41 0.60 -8.86 -0.15
CA LYS A 41 1.56 -9.95 -0.43
C LYS A 41 3.01 -9.53 -0.20
N HIS A 42 3.38 -8.33 -0.62
CA HIS A 42 4.77 -7.86 -0.48
C HIS A 42 5.12 -7.46 0.96
N LEU A 43 4.15 -6.93 1.69
CA LEU A 43 4.32 -6.45 3.06
C LEU A 43 3.96 -7.52 4.11
N GLY A 44 3.21 -8.56 3.74
CA GLY A 44 2.69 -9.61 4.62
C GLY A 44 3.74 -10.47 5.34
N GLY A 45 5.02 -10.32 5.00
CA GLY A 45 6.15 -10.93 5.71
C GLY A 45 6.91 -9.96 6.63
N MET A 46 6.55 -8.68 6.66
CA MET A 46 7.29 -7.65 7.37
C MET A 46 6.88 -7.54 8.84
N LEU A 47 7.16 -8.57 9.63
CA LEU A 47 6.87 -8.55 11.07
C LEU A 47 7.77 -7.54 11.80
N CYS A 48 7.18 -6.61 12.55
CA CYS A 48 7.95 -5.80 13.49
C CYS A 48 8.33 -6.64 14.71
N MET A 49 9.62 -6.95 14.87
CA MET A 49 10.11 -7.77 15.98
C MET A 49 9.95 -7.11 17.37
N SER A 50 9.83 -5.79 17.43
CA SER A 50 9.68 -5.05 18.70
C SER A 50 8.25 -5.05 19.23
N HIS A 51 7.25 -5.10 18.33
CA HIS A 51 5.84 -5.00 18.70
C HIS A 51 5.02 -6.23 18.30
N PHE A 52 5.62 -7.17 17.56
CA PHE A 52 4.98 -8.37 17.01
C PHE A 52 3.73 -8.06 16.18
N GLN A 53 3.79 -6.97 15.39
CA GLN A 53 2.71 -6.52 14.53
C GLN A 53 3.12 -6.56 13.07
N LEU A 54 2.20 -7.00 12.22
CA LEU A 54 2.30 -6.92 10.77
C LEU A 54 1.74 -5.57 10.29
N PRO A 55 2.23 -5.05 9.15
CA PRO A 55 1.58 -3.94 8.48
C PRO A 55 0.17 -4.34 8.05
N SER A 56 -0.75 -3.38 8.02
CA SER A 56 -2.13 -3.58 7.57
C SER A 56 -2.42 -2.73 6.35
N CYS A 57 -3.01 -3.32 5.32
CA CYS A 57 -3.42 -2.65 4.08
C CYS A 57 -4.95 -2.59 3.97
N ALA A 58 -5.49 -1.39 3.82
CA ALA A 58 -6.93 -1.17 3.63
C ALA A 58 -7.18 -0.23 2.45
N THR A 59 -8.22 -0.49 1.67
CA THR A 59 -8.67 0.43 0.61
C THR A 59 -9.60 1.49 1.21
N GLN A 60 -9.38 2.75 0.84
CA GLN A 60 -10.19 3.86 1.32
C GLN A 60 -10.46 4.84 0.18
N TYR A 61 -11.68 5.36 0.12
CA TYR A 61 -12.00 6.51 -0.72
C TYR A 61 -11.80 7.79 0.09
N SER A 62 -10.80 8.59 -0.28
CA SER A 62 -10.39 9.80 0.44
C SER A 62 -10.15 10.91 -0.56
N ARG A 63 -10.66 12.12 -0.27
CA ARG A 63 -10.43 13.33 -1.10
C ARG A 63 -10.76 13.16 -2.59
N GLY A 64 -11.79 12.38 -2.92
CA GLY A 64 -12.23 12.17 -4.30
C GLY A 64 -11.42 11.13 -5.09
N ARG A 65 -10.54 10.36 -4.43
CA ARG A 65 -9.71 9.31 -5.04
C ARG A 65 -9.69 8.05 -4.19
N TRP A 66 -9.41 6.91 -4.83
CA TRP A 66 -9.12 5.65 -4.15
C TRP A 66 -7.65 5.57 -3.75
N VAL A 67 -7.39 5.21 -2.50
CA VAL A 67 -6.04 4.99 -1.97
C VAL A 67 -5.99 3.68 -1.19
N VAL A 68 -4.82 3.06 -1.12
CA VAL A 68 -4.51 2.00 -0.17
C VAL A 68 -3.78 2.63 1.01
N THR A 69 -4.39 2.58 2.20
CA THR A 69 -3.72 2.99 3.43
C THR A 69 -2.91 1.82 3.97
N VAL A 70 -1.61 2.05 4.18
CA VAL A 70 -0.72 1.10 4.85
C VAL A 70 -0.44 1.60 6.26
N THR A 71 -0.79 0.81 7.26
CA THR A 71 -0.66 1.16 8.69
C THR A 71 0.37 0.28 9.37
N THR A 72 1.25 0.89 10.17
CA THR A 72 2.30 0.21 10.93
C THR A 72 2.33 0.64 12.40
N CYS A 73 2.99 -0.17 13.22
CA CYS A 73 3.01 0.00 14.68
C CYS A 73 3.97 1.09 15.18
N CYS A 74 5.02 1.42 14.43
CA CYS A 74 6.05 2.36 14.84
C CYS A 74 6.83 2.92 13.65
N ARG A 75 7.59 4.00 13.89
CA ARG A 75 8.37 4.68 12.83
C ARG A 75 9.39 3.78 12.16
N HIS A 76 10.11 2.98 12.94
CA HIS A 76 11.10 2.07 12.39
C HIS A 76 10.46 1.05 11.43
N HIS A 77 9.29 0.54 11.78
CA HIS A 77 8.53 -0.37 10.93
C HIS A 77 8.03 0.33 9.66
N MET A 78 7.55 1.57 9.79
CA MET A 78 7.16 2.39 8.64
C MET A 78 8.33 2.60 7.67
N THR A 79 9.52 2.96 8.16
CA THR A 79 10.69 3.17 7.29
C THR A 79 11.06 1.89 6.52
N SER A 80 10.97 0.72 7.14
CA SER A 80 11.19 -0.55 6.44
C SER A 80 10.14 -0.79 5.36
N VAL A 81 8.87 -0.52 5.66
CA VAL A 81 7.76 -0.62 4.69
C VAL A 81 7.98 0.35 3.52
N GLU A 82 8.27 1.61 3.78
CA GLU A 82 8.55 2.62 2.74
C GLU A 82 9.71 2.20 1.84
N LYS A 83 10.80 1.67 2.43
CA LYS A 83 11.92 1.14 1.65
C LYS A 83 11.49 -0.03 0.75
N ARG A 84 10.68 -0.96 1.29
CA ARG A 84 10.20 -2.11 0.52
C ARG A 84 9.28 -1.69 -0.62
N LEU A 85 8.40 -0.72 -0.37
CA LEU A 85 7.56 -0.13 -1.40
C LEU A 85 8.41 0.51 -2.50
N HIS A 86 9.45 1.27 -2.13
CA HIS A 86 10.36 1.87 -3.10
C HIS A 86 11.06 0.82 -3.96
N GLU A 87 11.59 -0.25 -3.35
CA GLU A 87 12.19 -1.38 -4.08
C GLU A 87 11.21 -2.03 -5.06
N MET A 88 9.93 -2.14 -4.71
CA MET A 88 8.90 -2.66 -5.63
C MET A 88 8.69 -1.75 -6.83
N TYR A 89 8.67 -0.43 -6.61
CA TYR A 89 8.48 0.54 -7.70
C TYR A 89 9.71 0.68 -8.61
N GLU A 90 10.90 0.28 -8.16
CA GLU A 90 12.14 0.32 -8.95
C GLU A 90 12.43 -1.00 -9.70
N GLN A 91 11.77 -2.11 -9.36
CA GLN A 91 11.98 -3.43 -9.97
C GLN A 91 11.03 -3.77 -11.13
N ASP A 92 10.05 -2.92 -11.41
CA ASP A 92 9.11 -2.98 -12.55
C ASP A 92 9.31 -1.80 -13.51
#